data_AF-A0A7V9GD56-F1
#
_entry.id   AF-A0A7V9GD56-F1
#
_cell.length_a   1.000
_cell.length_b   1.000
_cell.length_c   1.000
_cell.angle_alpha   90.00
_cell.angle_beta   90.00
_cell.angle_gamma   90.00
#
_symmetry.space_group_name_H-M   'P 1'
#
loop_
_entity.id
_entity.type
_entity.pdbx_description
1 polymer ?
#
loop_
_entity_poly.entity_id
_entity_poly.type
_entity_poly.pdbx_seq_one_letter_code
_entity_poly.pdbx_strand_id
1 'polypeptide(L)'
;MKNYGKFAVLLFIFLFVGIALFGLNHSNAQQTPPNPSAQKSVSTSPTPPINQEDEVINIDTEVVNVLFTAQDKNRRLLTNLKQEDIRLIEDGQPQEITYFGRQIDLPLSLAILIDTSASQERTLPEEKDAAKSFIQSVVRPAKDEVSIISFTGESTLEQGMTNNI
;
A
#
# COMPACT_ATOMS: atom_id res chain seq x y z
N MET A 1 -22.26 35.20 -8.33
CA MET A 1 -22.08 33.93 -9.06
C MET A 1 -20.62 33.82 -9.50
N LYS A 2 -19.94 32.70 -9.23
CA LYS A 2 -18.59 32.38 -9.74
C LYS A 2 -18.54 30.88 -10.02
N ASN A 3 -18.11 30.49 -11.21
CA ASN A 3 -18.12 29.09 -11.64
C ASN A 3 -16.81 28.39 -11.25
N TYR A 4 -16.90 27.18 -10.70
CA TYR A 4 -15.76 26.31 -10.50
C TYR A 4 -15.64 25.34 -11.69
N GLY A 5 -14.54 25.44 -12.44
CA GLY A 5 -14.22 24.52 -13.53
C GLY A 5 -13.86 23.16 -12.96
N LYS A 6 -14.60 22.12 -13.36
CA LYS A 6 -14.33 20.73 -12.95
C LYS A 6 -13.07 20.23 -13.66
N PHE A 7 -12.07 19.81 -12.89
CA PHE A 7 -10.98 18.98 -13.38
C PHE A 7 -11.17 17.58 -12.80
N ALA A 8 -11.15 16.58 -13.67
CA ALA A 8 -11.17 15.17 -13.29
C ALA A 8 -9.86 14.54 -13.73
N VAL A 9 -9.28 13.70 -12.87
CA VAL A 9 -8.12 12.86 -13.17
C VAL A 9 -8.58 11.43 -12.96
N LEU A 10 -8.39 10.59 -13.98
CA LEU A 10 -8.77 9.18 -13.97
C LEU A 10 -7.50 8.33 -13.91
N LEU A 11 -7.50 7.28 -13.10
CA LEU A 11 -6.38 6.34 -12.98
C LEU A 11 -6.93 4.90 -13.09
N PHE A 12 -6.30 4.08 -13.92
CA PHE A 12 -6.59 2.64 -14.02
C PHE A 12 -5.60 1.85 -13.15
N ILE A 13 -6.08 0.80 -12.50
CA ILE A 13 -5.25 -0.17 -11.75
C ILE A 13 -5.59 -1.58 -12.26
N PHE A 14 -4.57 -2.43 -12.38
CA PHE A 14 -4.72 -3.84 -12.80
C PHE A 14 -4.81 -4.76 -11.57
N LEU A 15 -5.76 -5.69 -11.60
CA LEU A 15 -5.97 -6.70 -10.56
C LEU A 15 -5.03 -7.91 -10.75
N PHE A 16 -4.39 -8.37 -9.67
CA PHE A 16 -3.69 -9.66 -9.63
C PHE A 16 -4.49 -10.65 -8.75
N VAL A 17 -4.86 -11.79 -9.31
CA VAL A 17 -5.61 -12.85 -8.60
C VAL A 17 -4.65 -13.90 -8.06
N GLY A 18 -4.68 -14.12 -6.74
CA GLY A 18 -3.96 -15.22 -6.09
C GLY A 18 -4.73 -16.54 -6.18
N ILE A 19 -4.06 -17.62 -6.61
CA ILE A 19 -4.63 -18.98 -6.64
C ILE A 19 -4.00 -19.81 -5.52
N ALA A 20 -4.83 -20.30 -4.59
CA ALA A 20 -4.42 -21.29 -3.59
C ALA A 20 -4.81 -22.71 -4.06
N LEU A 21 -3.88 -23.67 -3.95
CA LEU A 21 -4.09 -25.05 -4.43
C LEU A 21 -3.41 -26.10 -3.53
N PHE A 22 -4.17 -26.55 -2.53
CA PHE A 22 -4.00 -27.77 -1.72
C PHE A 22 -5.43 -28.24 -1.37
N GLY A 23 -5.79 -29.52 -1.34
CA GLY A 23 -5.11 -30.75 -1.73
C GLY A 23 -6.13 -31.92 -1.67
N LEU A 24 -5.98 -32.94 -2.52
CA LEU A 24 -6.98 -34.02 -2.67
C LEU A 24 -7.01 -35.01 -1.51
N ASN A 25 -8.22 -35.47 -1.13
CA ASN A 25 -8.56 -36.87 -0.80
C ASN A 25 -10.10 -37.01 -0.69
N HIS A 26 -10.78 -37.66 -1.63
CA HIS A 26 -10.91 -39.11 -1.88
C HIS A 26 -12.20 -39.69 -1.28
N SER A 27 -13.20 -39.88 -2.14
CA SER A 27 -14.49 -40.49 -1.82
C SER A 27 -14.37 -42.02 -1.71
N ASN A 28 -15.24 -42.62 -0.88
CA ASN A 28 -15.63 -44.02 -1.03
C ASN A 28 -17.16 -44.14 -0.81
N ALA A 29 -17.81 -45.15 -1.40
CA ALA A 29 -19.27 -45.15 -1.63
C ALA A 29 -19.93 -46.51 -1.36
N GLN A 30 -21.28 -46.56 -1.52
CA GLN A 30 -22.18 -47.73 -1.34
C GLN A 30 -22.46 -48.10 0.14
N GLN A 31 -23.61 -48.63 0.57
CA GLN A 31 -24.89 -49.12 -0.02
C GLN A 31 -25.92 -49.16 1.16
N THR A 32 -27.26 -49.01 1.12
CA THR A 32 -28.32 -48.68 0.13
C THR A 32 -29.63 -48.31 0.90
N PRO A 33 -30.70 -47.73 0.29
CA PRO A 33 -31.88 -47.22 1.00
C PRO A 33 -33.03 -48.23 1.15
N PRO A 34 -34.07 -47.90 1.95
CA PRO A 34 -35.45 -48.10 1.52
C PRO A 34 -36.34 -46.85 1.60
N ASN A 35 -37.49 -46.93 0.91
CA ASN A 35 -38.49 -45.88 0.67
C ASN A 35 -39.84 -46.26 1.37
N PRO A 36 -40.97 -45.60 1.08
CA PRO A 36 -41.41 -44.25 1.46
C PRO A 36 -42.37 -44.22 2.66
N SER A 37 -42.64 -43.02 3.19
CA SER A 37 -43.94 -42.69 3.80
C SER A 37 -44.18 -41.19 3.77
N ALA A 38 -44.98 -40.73 2.81
CA ALA A 38 -45.37 -39.33 2.67
C ALA A 38 -46.83 -39.15 3.06
N GLN A 39 -47.10 -38.44 4.15
CA GLN A 39 -48.44 -37.91 4.42
C GLN A 39 -48.36 -36.48 4.92
N LYS A 40 -49.16 -35.62 4.28
CA LYS A 40 -49.10 -34.17 4.38
C LYS A 40 -50.22 -33.67 5.29
N SER A 41 -49.87 -33.04 6.41
CA SER A 41 -50.81 -32.30 7.25
C SER A 41 -50.18 -30.96 7.65
N VAL A 42 -50.80 -29.87 7.22
CA VAL A 42 -50.47 -28.52 7.69
C VAL A 42 -51.27 -28.28 8.97
N SER A 43 -50.59 -27.85 10.03
CA SER A 43 -51.22 -27.33 11.26
C SER A 43 -50.55 -26.01 11.62
N THR A 44 -51.31 -25.06 12.13
CA THR A 44 -50.89 -23.67 12.34
C THR A 44 -50.55 -23.36 13.80
N SER A 45 -49.79 -22.27 14.00
CA SER A 45 -49.39 -21.65 15.27
C SER A 45 -48.10 -22.20 15.93
N PRO A 46 -47.29 -21.38 16.62
CA PRO A 46 -47.21 -19.91 16.64
C PRO A 46 -45.90 -19.38 16.01
N THR A 47 -45.74 -18.06 15.96
CA THR A 47 -44.43 -17.41 15.69
C THR A 47 -43.41 -17.81 16.78
N PRO A 48 -42.21 -18.31 16.43
CA PRO A 48 -41.13 -18.51 17.40
C PRO A 48 -40.73 -17.17 18.03
N PRO A 49 -40.30 -17.14 19.31
CA PRO A 49 -39.65 -15.94 19.83
C PRO A 49 -38.42 -15.63 18.98
N ILE A 50 -38.22 -14.35 18.64
CA ILE A 50 -36.94 -13.90 18.11
C ILE A 50 -35.97 -13.91 19.29
N ASN A 51 -35.23 -15.00 19.45
CA ASN A 51 -34.06 -15.00 20.33
C ASN A 51 -33.06 -14.01 19.70
N GLN A 52 -32.91 -12.86 20.33
CA GLN A 52 -31.86 -11.89 20.02
C GLN A 52 -30.54 -12.38 20.64
N GLU A 53 -30.14 -13.60 20.26
CA GLU A 53 -28.82 -14.18 20.58
C GLU A 53 -27.79 -13.57 19.63
N ASP A 54 -27.39 -12.33 19.94
CA ASP A 54 -26.19 -11.63 19.47
C ASP A 54 -25.62 -12.09 18.11
N GLU A 55 -26.39 -11.85 17.02
CA GLU A 55 -25.88 -12.01 15.66
C GLU A 55 -24.81 -10.94 15.40
N VAL A 56 -23.56 -11.26 15.74
CA VAL A 56 -22.40 -10.39 15.51
C VAL A 56 -22.16 -10.30 14.00
N ILE A 57 -22.76 -9.28 13.39
CA ILE A 57 -22.53 -8.93 11.98
C ILE A 57 -21.08 -8.47 11.84
N ASN A 58 -20.22 -9.39 11.45
CA ASN A 58 -18.83 -9.10 11.08
C ASN A 58 -18.86 -8.46 9.69
N ILE A 59 -18.60 -7.15 9.62
CA ILE A 59 -18.50 -6.40 8.38
C ILE A 59 -17.01 -6.25 8.05
N ASP A 60 -16.49 -7.18 7.24
CA ASP A 60 -15.15 -7.03 6.67
C ASP A 60 -15.14 -5.88 5.65
N THR A 61 -14.41 -4.80 5.94
CA THR A 61 -14.25 -3.67 5.00
C THR A 61 -12.82 -3.60 4.47
N GLU A 62 -12.65 -3.79 3.17
CA GLU A 62 -11.38 -3.60 2.49
C GLU A 62 -11.09 -2.09 2.31
N VAL A 63 -9.91 -1.64 2.76
CA VAL A 63 -9.48 -0.24 2.66
C VAL A 63 -8.20 -0.17 1.84
N VAL A 64 -8.27 0.47 0.68
CA VAL A 64 -7.16 0.57 -0.27
C VAL A 64 -6.42 1.91 -0.13
N ASN A 65 -5.09 1.88 -0.05
CA ASN A 65 -4.26 3.09 0.04
C ASN A 65 -4.01 3.71 -1.35
N VAL A 66 -4.50 4.93 -1.57
CA VAL A 66 -4.28 5.70 -2.80
C VAL A 66 -3.23 6.80 -2.58
N LEU A 67 -2.05 6.63 -3.16
CA LEU A 67 -0.99 7.66 -3.15
C LEU A 67 -1.14 8.60 -4.35
N PHE A 68 -1.06 9.91 -4.12
CA PHE A 68 -1.12 10.92 -5.18
C PHE A 68 -0.17 12.11 -4.90
N THR A 69 0.10 12.90 -5.92
CA THR A 69 0.81 14.18 -5.82
C THR A 69 0.01 15.26 -6.54
N ALA A 70 -0.19 16.41 -5.88
CA ALA A 70 -0.91 17.55 -6.43
C ALA A 70 0.02 18.74 -6.68
N GLN A 71 -0.22 19.47 -7.77
CA GLN A 71 0.56 20.64 -8.18
C GLN A 71 -0.34 21.79 -8.63
N ASP A 72 0.13 23.03 -8.46
CA ASP A 72 -0.50 24.22 -9.04
C ASP A 72 -0.16 24.37 -10.55
N LYS A 73 -0.76 25.37 -11.19
CA LYS A 73 -0.51 25.67 -12.62
C LYS A 73 0.94 26.07 -12.94
N ASN A 74 1.74 26.40 -11.91
CA ASN A 74 3.16 26.74 -12.00
C ASN A 74 4.07 25.54 -11.63
N ARG A 75 3.50 24.33 -11.51
CA ARG A 75 4.13 23.08 -11.08
C ARG A 75 4.71 23.09 -9.65
N ARG A 76 4.18 23.95 -8.77
CA ARG A 76 4.51 23.95 -7.34
C ARG A 76 3.68 22.90 -6.61
N LEU A 77 4.31 22.11 -5.73
CA LEU A 77 3.63 21.09 -4.94
C LEU A 77 2.60 21.73 -3.99
N LEU A 78 1.37 21.20 -4.00
CA LEU A 78 0.30 21.61 -3.09
C LEU A 78 0.39 20.79 -1.79
N THR A 79 1.20 21.28 -0.85
CA THR A 79 1.53 20.56 0.39
C THR A 79 0.53 20.75 1.52
N ASN A 80 -0.39 21.70 1.40
CA ASN A 80 -1.34 22.14 2.44
C ASN A 80 -2.81 21.76 2.16
N LEU A 81 -3.05 20.83 1.22
CA LEU A 81 -4.36 20.26 0.96
C LEU A 81 -4.89 19.51 2.19
N LYS A 82 -6.20 19.49 2.33
CA LYS A 82 -6.94 18.73 3.33
C LYS A 82 -7.90 17.74 2.69
N GLN A 83 -8.57 16.93 3.50
CA GLN A 83 -9.57 15.98 3.03
C GLN A 83 -10.75 16.67 2.32
N GLU A 84 -11.21 17.83 2.80
CA GLU A 84 -12.31 18.55 2.16
C GLU A 84 -11.98 19.17 0.78
N ASP A 85 -10.69 19.23 0.41
CA ASP A 85 -10.25 19.67 -0.92
C ASP A 85 -10.27 18.54 -1.96
N ILE A 86 -10.43 17.28 -1.53
CA ILE A 86 -10.27 16.07 -2.35
C ILE A 86 -11.63 15.39 -2.60
N ARG A 87 -11.74 14.70 -3.74
CA ARG A 87 -12.84 13.79 -4.04
C ARG A 87 -12.31 12.56 -4.75
N LEU A 88 -12.40 11.40 -4.10
CA LEU A 88 -12.15 10.12 -4.76
C LEU A 88 -13.39 9.71 -5.56
N ILE A 89 -13.17 9.17 -6.76
CA ILE A 89 -14.22 8.67 -7.65
C ILE A 89 -13.70 7.40 -8.33
N GLU A 90 -14.51 6.35 -8.33
CA GLU A 90 -14.24 5.06 -8.97
C GLU A 90 -15.49 4.65 -9.77
N ASP A 91 -15.32 4.23 -11.02
CA ASP A 91 -16.41 3.94 -11.98
C ASP A 91 -17.56 4.99 -12.01
N GLY A 92 -17.19 6.26 -11.77
CA GLY A 92 -18.10 7.40 -11.72
C GLY A 92 -18.82 7.61 -10.38
N GLN A 93 -18.69 6.68 -9.42
CA GLN A 93 -19.26 6.80 -8.07
C GLN A 93 -18.27 7.50 -7.12
N PRO A 94 -18.71 8.46 -6.28
CA PRO A 94 -17.87 9.02 -5.24
C PRO A 94 -17.56 7.96 -4.17
N GLN A 95 -16.28 7.86 -3.77
CA GLN A 95 -15.85 6.96 -2.69
C GLN A 95 -15.56 7.73 -1.40
N GLU A 96 -15.77 7.07 -0.25
CA GLU A 96 -15.45 7.63 1.07
C GLU A 96 -13.93 7.66 1.30
N ILE A 97 -13.45 8.71 1.97
CA ILE A 97 -12.05 8.84 2.40
C ILE A 97 -12.03 8.64 3.92
N THR A 98 -11.71 7.43 4.36
CA THR A 98 -11.68 7.07 5.80
C THR A 98 -10.45 7.64 6.52
N TYR A 99 -9.35 7.84 5.80
CA TYR A 99 -8.14 8.50 6.29
C TYR A 99 -7.52 9.38 5.21
N PHE A 100 -7.10 10.59 5.59
CA PHE A 100 -6.32 11.49 4.75
C PHE A 100 -5.07 11.96 5.50
N GLY A 101 -3.89 11.63 4.99
CA GLY A 101 -2.61 11.97 5.63
C GLY A 101 -1.50 12.18 4.63
N ARG A 102 -0.67 13.20 4.87
CA ARG A 102 0.48 13.54 4.01
C ARG A 102 1.68 12.70 4.44
N GLN A 103 2.10 11.74 3.62
CA GLN A 103 3.26 10.90 3.88
C GLN A 103 4.57 11.71 3.81
N ILE A 104 4.98 12.26 4.95
CA ILE A 104 6.21 13.07 5.12
C ILE A 104 7.25 12.42 6.03
N ASP A 105 6.88 11.32 6.70
CA ASP A 105 7.69 10.73 7.77
C ASP A 105 7.89 9.22 7.59
N LEU A 106 7.97 8.78 6.33
CA LEU A 106 8.48 7.46 5.98
C LEU A 106 10.01 7.42 6.22
N PRO A 107 10.57 6.30 6.69
CA PRO A 107 12.01 6.04 6.65
C PRO A 107 12.57 6.12 5.22
N LEU A 108 13.76 6.68 5.07
CA LEU A 108 14.53 6.64 3.83
C LEU A 108 15.62 5.57 3.94
N SER A 109 15.77 4.72 2.93
CA SER A 109 16.91 3.80 2.79
C SER A 109 17.69 4.20 1.54
N LEU A 110 18.93 4.64 1.73
CA LEU A 110 19.77 5.25 0.69
C LEU A 110 21.00 4.38 0.41
N ALA A 111 21.32 4.15 -0.86
CA ALA A 111 22.61 3.58 -1.27
C ALA A 111 23.40 4.62 -2.06
N ILE A 112 24.59 4.98 -1.57
CA ILE A 112 25.50 5.90 -2.26
C ILE A 112 26.58 5.07 -2.95
N LEU A 113 26.62 5.15 -4.30
CA LEU A 113 27.62 4.51 -5.13
C LEU A 113 28.68 5.55 -5.52
N ILE A 114 29.95 5.27 -5.20
CA ILE A 114 31.09 6.16 -5.44
C ILE A 114 32.04 5.48 -6.44
N ASP A 115 32.29 6.15 -7.58
CA ASP A 115 33.32 5.72 -8.53
C ASP A 115 34.70 6.01 -7.91
N THR A 116 35.51 4.95 -7.74
CA THR A 116 36.87 5.04 -7.20
C THR A 116 37.93 4.69 -8.24
N SER A 117 37.56 4.68 -9.53
CA SER A 117 38.48 4.47 -10.65
C SER A 117 39.54 5.56 -10.76
N ALA A 118 40.65 5.27 -11.45
CA ALA A 118 41.77 6.20 -11.62
C ALA A 118 41.38 7.54 -12.28
N SER A 119 40.29 7.57 -13.06
CA SER A 119 39.71 8.81 -13.62
C SER A 119 39.27 9.80 -12.53
N GLN A 120 38.79 9.30 -11.39
CA GLN A 120 38.24 10.12 -10.31
C GLN A 120 39.26 10.51 -9.25
N GLU A 121 40.51 10.03 -9.31
CA GLU A 121 41.55 10.27 -8.26
C GLU A 121 41.66 11.75 -7.84
N ARG A 122 41.48 12.66 -8.80
CA ARG A 122 41.52 14.12 -8.59
C ARG A 122 40.26 14.72 -7.95
N THR A 123 39.09 14.12 -8.18
CA THR A 123 37.76 14.62 -7.78
C THR A 123 37.24 13.95 -6.53
N LEU A 124 37.64 12.69 -6.30
CA LEU A 124 37.20 11.81 -5.21
C LEU A 124 37.29 12.43 -3.80
N PRO A 125 38.24 13.33 -3.46
CA PRO A 125 38.20 14.06 -2.19
C PRO A 125 36.99 14.98 -2.08
N GLU A 126 36.70 15.76 -3.13
CA GLU A 126 35.56 16.69 -3.18
C GLU A 126 34.23 15.93 -3.22
N GLU A 127 34.17 14.80 -3.93
CA GLU A 127 33.01 13.91 -3.97
C GLU A 127 32.71 13.29 -2.59
N LYS A 128 33.74 12.92 -1.82
CA LYS A 128 33.57 12.40 -0.45
C LYS A 128 33.05 13.47 0.51
N ASP A 129 33.56 14.69 0.44
CA ASP A 129 33.06 15.80 1.26
C ASP A 129 31.64 16.23 0.85
N ALA A 130 31.32 16.18 -0.45
CA ALA A 130 29.96 16.40 -0.95
C ALA A 130 28.99 15.30 -0.50
N ALA A 131 29.36 14.02 -0.61
CA ALA A 131 28.56 12.89 -0.15
C ALA A 131 28.32 12.95 1.38
N LYS A 132 29.35 13.27 2.16
CA LYS A 132 29.23 13.49 3.61
C LYS A 132 28.27 14.64 3.94
N SER A 133 28.39 15.77 3.25
CA SER A 133 27.50 16.93 3.41
C SER A 133 26.06 16.61 3.02
N PHE A 134 25.85 15.75 2.01
CA PHE A 134 24.54 15.26 1.60
C PHE A 134 23.91 14.35 2.65
N ILE A 135 24.65 13.35 3.16
CA ILE A 135 24.18 12.47 4.25
C ILE A 135 23.75 13.32 5.45
N GLN A 136 24.61 14.24 5.90
CA GLN A 136 24.37 15.11 7.05
C GLN A 136 23.21 16.11 6.90
N SER A 137 22.73 16.36 5.67
CA SER A 137 21.61 17.28 5.41
C SER A 137 20.30 16.58 5.01
N VAL A 138 20.34 15.28 4.70
CA VAL A 138 19.16 14.52 4.22
C VAL A 138 18.79 13.35 5.14
N VAL A 139 19.76 12.62 5.68
CA VAL A 139 19.53 11.38 6.45
C VAL A 139 19.27 11.72 7.92
N ARG A 140 18.07 11.42 8.42
CA ARG A 140 17.68 11.69 9.81
C ARG A 140 18.17 10.57 10.74
N PRO A 141 19.02 10.85 11.75
CA PRO A 141 19.56 9.83 12.65
C PRO A 141 18.48 8.95 13.29
N ALA A 142 18.81 7.68 13.51
CA ALA A 142 17.93 6.63 14.05
C ALA A 142 16.64 6.31 13.25
N LYS A 143 16.30 7.07 12.20
CA LYS A 143 15.09 6.87 11.39
C LYS A 143 15.37 6.50 9.94
N ASP A 144 16.32 7.18 9.31
CA ASP A 144 16.77 6.91 7.95
C ASP A 144 18.07 6.12 7.98
N GLU A 145 18.32 5.33 6.94
CA GLU A 145 19.50 4.49 6.81
C GLU A 145 20.27 4.79 5.51
N VAL A 146 21.59 4.66 5.57
CA VAL A 146 22.48 4.80 4.41
C VAL A 146 23.47 3.63 4.32
N SER A 147 23.76 3.20 3.09
CA SER A 147 24.90 2.34 2.75
C SER A 147 25.84 3.06 1.79
N ILE A 148 27.13 2.69 1.82
CA ILE A 148 28.16 3.22 0.92
C ILE A 148 28.78 2.04 0.16
N ILE A 149 28.82 2.18 -1.16
CA ILE A 149 29.37 1.20 -2.10
C ILE A 149 30.42 1.93 -2.95
N SER A 150 31.63 1.41 -3.03
CA SER A 150 32.62 1.88 -4.01
C SER A 150 32.61 0.99 -5.25
N PHE A 151 33.02 1.51 -6.40
CA PHE A 151 33.24 0.69 -7.59
C PHE A 151 34.39 1.19 -8.46
N THR A 152 35.12 0.24 -9.06
CA THR A 152 36.14 0.51 -10.11
C THR A 152 35.90 -0.32 -11.38
N GLY A 153 34.89 -1.21 -11.34
CA GLY A 153 34.55 -2.20 -12.34
C GLY A 153 33.80 -3.35 -11.66
N GLU A 154 34.38 -3.87 -10.58
CA GLU A 154 33.67 -4.58 -9.51
C GLU A 154 33.15 -3.58 -8.47
N SER A 155 32.18 -4.01 -7.64
CA SER A 155 31.58 -3.20 -6.56
C SER A 155 31.95 -3.74 -5.17
N THR A 156 32.34 -2.85 -4.26
CA THR A 156 32.69 -3.17 -2.86
C THR A 156 31.72 -2.49 -1.91
N LEU A 157 31.13 -3.23 -0.97
CA LEU A 157 30.33 -2.65 0.11
C LEU A 157 31.25 -2.10 1.20
N GLU A 158 31.46 -0.78 1.21
CA GLU A 158 32.29 -0.08 2.20
C GLU A 158 31.57 0.04 3.55
N GLN A 159 30.26 0.30 3.52
CA GLN A 159 29.41 0.41 4.69
C GLN A 159 28.03 -0.18 4.39
N GLY A 160 27.64 -1.19 5.17
CA GLY A 160 26.28 -1.75 5.15
C GLY A 160 25.23 -0.74 5.61
N MET A 161 23.97 -0.99 5.26
CA MET A 161 22.83 -0.11 5.60
C MET A 161 22.80 0.20 7.11
N THR A 162 22.87 1.48 7.47
CA THR A 162 22.95 1.92 8.87
C THR A 162 22.34 3.31 9.11
N ASN A 163 21.77 3.52 10.29
CA ASN A 163 21.23 4.79 10.77
C ASN A 163 22.20 5.57 11.70
N ASN A 164 23.46 5.13 11.77
CA ASN A 164 24.55 5.73 12.54
C ASN A 164 25.52 6.46 11.60
N ILE A 165 25.63 7.79 11.74
CA ILE A 165 26.28 8.74 10.81
C ILE A 165 27.51 9.37 11.46
#